data_AF-A0A2N7D9F6-F1
#
_entry.id   AF-A0A2N7D9F6-F1
#
_cell.length_a   1.000
_cell.length_b   1.000
_cell.length_c   1.000
_cell.angle_alpha   90.00
_cell.angle_beta   90.00
_cell.angle_gamma   90.00
#
_symmetry.space_group_name_H-M   'P 1'
#
loop_
_entity.id
_entity.type
_entity.pdbx_description
1 polymer ?
#
loop_
_entity_poly.entity_id
_entity_poly.type
_entity_poly.pdbx_seq_one_letter_code
_entity_poly.pdbx_strand_id
1 'polypeptide(L)'
;MANGRDAAKATVAAFEMWKATQDDESYSQIIYRGSLSRSEICKAIDCGRSALRQNPELKRQLDELEDNLRNRNVLPPLTVEAKAKKADTSPKLYSGEGNKLATQNNRLQALEVEVIDLRAKNHELERELSRLKELSDVVSELGMIPR
;
A
#
# COMPACT_ATOMS: atom_id res chain seq x y z
N MET A 1 -31.02 17.39 -25.68
CA MET A 1 -29.78 17.47 -24.89
C MET A 1 -30.15 18.11 -23.56
N ALA A 2 -30.02 17.41 -22.43
CA ALA A 2 -30.32 18.00 -21.13
C ALA A 2 -29.30 19.11 -20.84
N ASN A 3 -29.76 20.30 -20.44
CA ASN A 3 -28.86 21.39 -20.10
C ASN A 3 -27.94 20.97 -18.95
N GLY A 4 -26.68 21.41 -18.96
CA GLY A 4 -25.71 21.05 -17.92
C GLY A 4 -26.18 21.39 -16.48
N ARG A 5 -27.08 22.37 -16.33
CA ARG A 5 -27.71 22.73 -15.06
C ARG A 5 -28.73 21.69 -14.58
N ASP A 6 -29.49 21.10 -15.49
CA ASP A 6 -30.49 20.09 -15.15
C ASP A 6 -29.80 18.75 -14.83
N ALA A 7 -28.73 18.42 -15.57
CA ALA A 7 -27.87 17.29 -15.25
C ALA A 7 -27.22 17.45 -13.86
N ALA A 8 -26.75 18.65 -13.51
CA ALA A 8 -26.18 18.92 -12.19
C ALA A 8 -27.20 18.72 -11.05
N LYS A 9 -28.45 19.15 -11.24
CA LYS A 9 -29.54 18.92 -10.27
C LYS A 9 -29.87 17.44 -10.13
N ALA A 10 -29.90 16.71 -11.25
CA ALA A 10 -30.12 15.26 -11.23
C ALA A 10 -29.03 14.52 -10.44
N THR A 11 -27.77 14.93 -10.58
CA THR A 11 -26.66 14.34 -9.80
C THR A 11 -26.80 14.61 -8.29
N VAL A 12 -27.29 15.79 -7.89
CA VAL A 12 -27.54 16.10 -6.47
C VAL A 12 -28.65 15.22 -5.92
N ALA A 13 -29.76 15.08 -6.66
CA ALA A 13 -30.85 14.18 -6.25
C ALA A 13 -30.38 12.72 -6.14
N ALA A 14 -29.57 12.24 -7.09
CA ALA A 14 -28.98 10.89 -7.03
C ALA A 14 -28.08 10.70 -5.81
N PHE A 15 -27.31 11.72 -5.43
CA PHE A 15 -26.46 11.69 -4.24
C PHE A 15 -27.29 11.67 -2.94
N GLU A 16 -28.38 12.43 -2.86
CA GLU A 16 -29.29 12.39 -1.72
C GLU A 16 -29.96 11.02 -1.56
N MET A 17 -30.43 10.42 -2.66
CA MET A 17 -30.99 9.07 -2.67
C MET A 17 -29.96 8.02 -2.24
N TRP A 18 -28.74 8.12 -2.75
CA TRP A 18 -27.65 7.24 -2.34
C TRP A 18 -27.36 7.37 -0.85
N LYS A 19 -27.20 8.61 -0.35
CA LYS A 19 -26.98 8.90 1.08
C LYS A 19 -28.07 8.31 1.96
N ALA A 20 -29.33 8.33 1.54
CA ALA A 20 -30.45 7.75 2.29
C ALA A 20 -30.45 6.21 2.33
N THR A 21 -29.78 5.57 1.35
CA THR A 21 -29.72 4.11 1.24
C THR A 21 -28.52 3.52 1.98
N GLN A 22 -27.51 4.33 2.29
CA GLN A 22 -26.30 3.86 2.96
C GLN A 22 -26.46 3.82 4.49
N ASP A 23 -25.86 2.81 5.10
CA ASP A 23 -25.66 2.64 6.53
C ASP A 23 -24.20 2.91 6.93
N ASP A 24 -23.96 2.99 8.23
CA ASP A 24 -22.63 3.31 8.79
C ASP A 24 -21.56 2.29 8.40
N GLU A 25 -21.93 1.01 8.28
CA GLU A 25 -21.01 -0.06 7.89
C GLU A 25 -20.62 0.09 6.42
N SER A 26 -21.57 0.38 5.53
CA SER A 26 -21.27 0.70 4.12
C SER A 26 -20.33 1.90 3.98
N TYR A 27 -20.48 2.93 4.81
CA TYR A 27 -19.55 4.07 4.80
C TYR A 27 -18.13 3.66 5.20
N SER A 28 -17.97 2.71 6.14
CA SER A 28 -16.66 2.23 6.57
C SER A 28 -15.86 1.55 5.45
N GLN A 29 -16.55 0.82 4.56
CA GLN A 29 -15.93 0.08 3.45
C GLN A 29 -15.37 1.00 2.36
N ILE A 30 -15.90 2.23 2.25
CA ILE A 30 -15.48 3.20 1.24
C ILE A 30 -14.53 4.27 1.78
N ILE A 31 -14.04 4.13 3.03
CA ILE A 31 -13.06 5.04 3.61
C ILE A 31 -11.72 4.89 2.87
N TYR A 32 -11.22 6.01 2.37
CA TYR A 32 -9.91 6.10 1.74
C TYR A 32 -9.12 7.28 2.30
N ARG A 33 -7.98 6.99 2.93
CA ARG A 33 -7.04 7.98 3.48
C ARG A 33 -7.71 9.01 4.43
N GLY A 34 -8.68 8.59 5.24
CA GLY A 34 -9.37 9.44 6.22
C GLY A 34 -10.51 10.31 5.65
N SER A 35 -10.96 10.01 4.43
CA SER A 35 -12.12 10.64 3.78
C SER A 35 -12.92 9.60 2.99
N LEU A 36 -14.13 9.92 2.56
CA LEU A 36 -14.89 9.00 1.69
C LEU A 36 -14.29 8.97 0.28
N SER A 37 -14.09 7.78 -0.28
CA SER A 37 -13.54 7.61 -1.62
C SER A 37 -14.43 8.26 -2.68
N ARG A 38 -13.92 9.33 -3.30
CA ARG A 38 -14.61 10.03 -4.40
C ARG A 38 -14.85 9.12 -5.60
N SER A 39 -13.99 8.13 -5.83
CA SER A 39 -14.15 7.15 -6.90
C SER A 39 -15.33 6.23 -6.66
N GLU A 40 -15.47 5.71 -5.43
CA GLU A 40 -16.55 4.79 -5.09
C GLU A 40 -17.89 5.51 -5.05
N ILE A 41 -17.91 6.75 -4.54
CA ILE A 41 -19.11 7.60 -4.60
C ILE A 41 -19.53 7.82 -6.06
N CYS A 42 -18.61 8.23 -6.94
CA CYS A 42 -18.90 8.41 -8.37
C CYS A 42 -19.51 7.16 -9.03
N LYS A 43 -18.98 5.98 -8.71
CA LYS A 43 -19.53 4.71 -9.23
C LYS A 43 -20.94 4.46 -8.71
N ALA A 44 -21.19 4.75 -7.43
CA ALA A 44 -22.47 4.50 -6.80
C ALA A 44 -23.60 5.42 -7.32
N ILE A 45 -23.28 6.67 -7.64
CA ILE A 45 -24.24 7.65 -8.19
C ILE A 45 -24.22 7.75 -9.72
N ASP A 46 -23.44 6.88 -10.39
CA ASP A 46 -23.18 6.88 -11.83
C ASP A 46 -22.84 8.29 -12.38
N CYS A 47 -21.88 8.96 -11.75
CA CYS A 47 -21.45 10.29 -12.17
C CYS A 47 -19.95 10.36 -12.45
N GLY A 48 -19.57 11.24 -13.38
CA GLY A 48 -18.17 11.57 -13.62
C GLY A 48 -17.55 12.34 -12.44
N ARG A 49 -16.23 12.19 -12.23
CA ARG A 49 -15.46 12.99 -11.26
C ARG A 49 -15.58 14.51 -11.50
N SER A 50 -15.86 14.91 -12.72
CA SER A 50 -16.12 16.32 -13.07
C SER A 50 -17.33 16.88 -12.34
N ALA A 51 -18.38 16.09 -12.14
CA ALA A 51 -19.60 16.53 -11.45
C ALA A 51 -19.31 16.88 -9.99
N LEU A 52 -18.54 16.05 -9.27
CA LEU A 52 -18.06 16.34 -7.91
C LEU A 52 -17.20 17.60 -7.82
N ARG A 53 -16.43 17.91 -8.87
CA ARG A 53 -15.52 19.07 -8.88
C ARG A 53 -16.23 20.37 -9.27
N GLN A 54 -17.17 20.31 -10.22
CA GLN A 54 -17.80 21.49 -10.81
C GLN A 54 -19.08 21.91 -10.08
N ASN A 55 -19.77 20.98 -9.39
CA ASN A 55 -21.00 21.28 -8.69
C ASN A 55 -20.72 21.69 -7.22
N PRO A 56 -20.88 22.98 -6.85
CA PRO A 56 -20.60 23.44 -5.50
C PRO A 56 -21.57 22.88 -4.45
N GLU A 57 -22.83 22.61 -4.81
CA GLU A 57 -23.80 22.02 -3.88
C GLU A 57 -23.41 20.60 -3.51
N LEU A 58 -23.02 19.80 -4.50
CA LEU A 58 -22.60 18.42 -4.28
C LEU A 58 -21.37 18.35 -3.36
N LYS A 59 -20.44 19.30 -3.52
CA LYS A 59 -19.28 19.44 -2.62
C LYS A 59 -19.71 19.76 -1.20
N ARG A 60 -20.63 20.72 -1.02
CA ARG A 60 -21.15 21.12 0.30
C ARG A 60 -21.83 19.94 1.01
N GLN A 61 -22.70 19.21 0.32
CA GLN A 61 -23.38 18.05 0.89
C GLN A 61 -22.42 16.92 1.28
N LEU A 62 -21.34 16.75 0.51
CA LEU A 62 -20.32 15.74 0.78
C LEU A 62 -19.45 16.10 1.99
N ASP A 63 -19.08 17.38 2.11
CA ASP A 63 -18.35 17.89 3.28
C ASP A 63 -19.22 17.74 4.55
N GLU A 64 -20.51 18.09 4.48
CA GLU A 64 -21.47 17.91 5.58
C GLU A 64 -21.67 16.43 5.96
N LEU A 65 -21.74 15.53 4.97
CA LEU A 65 -21.83 14.09 5.21
C LEU A 65 -20.58 13.58 5.94
N GLU A 66 -19.39 13.99 5.51
CA GLU A 66 -18.14 13.59 6.19
C GLU A 66 -18.06 14.12 7.62
N ASP A 67 -18.49 15.36 7.86
CA ASP A 67 -18.53 15.93 9.21
C ASP A 67 -19.52 15.19 10.12
N ASN A 68 -20.69 14.81 9.59
CA ASN A 68 -21.64 13.98 10.32
C ASN A 68 -21.07 12.60 10.67
N LEU A 69 -20.38 11.95 9.72
CA LEU A 69 -19.74 10.65 9.96
C LEU A 69 -18.58 10.73 10.96
N ARG A 70 -17.85 11.86 11.00
CA ARG A 70 -16.85 12.13 12.04
C ARG A 70 -17.49 12.29 13.42
N ASN A 71 -18.60 13.03 13.51
CA ASN A 71 -19.34 13.18 14.76
C ASN A 71 -19.87 11.84 15.29
N ARG A 72 -20.16 10.89 14.39
CA ARG A 72 -20.60 9.53 14.71
C ARG A 72 -19.45 8.54 14.93
N ASN A 73 -18.19 9.00 14.90
CA ASN A 73 -16.98 8.17 15.02
C ASN A 73 -16.84 7.06 13.96
N VAL A 74 -17.58 7.14 12.84
CA VAL A 74 -17.44 6.20 11.70
C VAL A 74 -16.22 6.53 10.87
N LEU A 75 -15.97 7.83 10.64
CA LEU A 75 -14.71 8.29 10.05
C LEU A 75 -13.70 8.60 11.16
N PRO A 76 -12.43 8.18 11.01
CA PRO A 76 -11.39 8.61 11.93
C PRO A 76 -11.34 10.15 11.96
N PRO A 77 -11.13 10.75 13.15
CA PRO A 77 -11.06 12.20 13.26
C PRO A 77 -10.00 12.73 12.29
N LEU A 78 -10.24 13.91 11.73
CA LEU A 78 -9.21 14.70 11.05
C LEU A 78 -8.14 15.01 12.11
N THR A 79 -7.24 14.07 12.37
CA THR A 79 -6.17 14.23 13.35
C THR A 79 -5.39 15.47 12.97
N VAL A 80 -4.88 16.16 13.98
CA VAL A 80 -4.08 17.38 13.85
C VAL A 80 -2.91 17.18 12.88
N GLU A 81 -2.47 15.93 12.68
CA GLU A 81 -1.50 15.49 11.69
C GLU A 81 -1.96 15.65 10.22
N ALA A 82 -3.25 15.49 9.92
CA ALA A 82 -3.82 15.71 8.58
C ALA A 82 -4.01 17.20 8.26
N LYS A 83 -4.28 18.04 9.27
CA LYS A 83 -4.26 19.50 9.15
C LYS A 83 -2.82 20.04 9.07
N ALA A 84 -1.88 19.50 9.84
CA ALA A 84 -0.46 19.81 9.73
C ALA A 84 0.10 19.43 8.35
N LYS A 85 -0.29 18.26 7.81
CA LYS A 85 0.05 17.83 6.43
C LYS A 85 -0.61 18.66 5.31
N LYS A 86 -1.60 19.52 5.62
CA LYS A 86 -2.22 20.49 4.69
C LYS A 86 -1.66 21.91 4.86
N ALA A 87 -1.20 22.28 6.05
CA ALA A 87 -0.57 23.57 6.33
C ALA A 87 0.88 23.63 5.84
N ASP A 88 1.55 22.48 5.71
CA ASP A 88 2.75 22.34 4.89
C ASP A 88 2.38 22.53 3.41
N THR A 89 2.37 23.79 2.99
CA THR A 89 2.35 24.21 1.58
C THR A 89 3.74 24.10 0.96
N SER A 90 4.65 23.37 1.61
CA SER A 90 5.86 22.87 0.99
C SER A 90 5.45 21.70 0.06
N PRO A 91 5.87 21.69 -1.21
CA PRO A 91 5.61 20.55 -2.08
C PRO A 91 6.17 19.33 -1.35
N LYS A 92 5.30 18.35 -1.08
CA LYS A 92 5.68 17.12 -0.41
C LYS A 92 6.80 16.49 -1.22
N LEU A 93 8.04 16.76 -0.81
CA LEU A 93 9.22 16.20 -1.46
C LEU A 93 8.97 14.70 -1.44
N TYR A 94 8.84 14.11 -2.63
CA TYR A 94 8.79 12.68 -2.79
C TYR A 94 10.09 12.15 -2.21
N SER A 95 10.10 11.86 -0.90
CA SER A 95 11.21 11.17 -0.29
C SER A 95 11.05 9.72 -0.73
N GLY A 96 11.78 9.39 -1.80
CA GLY A 96 11.95 8.01 -2.22
C GLY A 96 12.64 7.15 -1.16
N GLU A 97 12.96 7.67 0.03
CA GLU A 97 13.59 6.89 1.11
C GLU A 97 12.74 5.71 1.56
N GLY A 98 11.40 5.83 1.60
CA GLY A 98 10.53 4.70 1.95
C GLY A 98 10.62 3.56 0.93
N ASN A 99 10.60 3.89 -0.37
CA ASN A 99 10.75 2.91 -1.43
C ASN A 99 12.19 2.38 -1.54
N LYS A 100 13.20 3.21 -1.25
CA LYS A 100 14.61 2.82 -1.18
C LYS A 100 14.87 1.87 -0.01
N LEU A 101 14.25 2.10 1.14
CA LEU A 101 14.40 1.24 2.31
C LEU A 101 13.77 -0.13 2.05
N ALA A 102 12.60 -0.17 1.42
CA ALA A 102 11.96 -1.42 1.02
C ALA A 102 12.80 -2.23 0.01
N THR A 103 13.38 -1.57 -1.01
CA THR A 103 14.26 -2.27 -1.98
C THR A 103 15.58 -2.69 -1.36
N GLN A 104 16.14 -1.90 -0.44
CA GLN A 104 17.34 -2.27 0.33
C GLN A 104 17.07 -3.48 1.22
N ASN A 105 15.92 -3.53 1.90
CA ASN A 105 15.55 -4.67 2.75
C ASN A 105 15.41 -5.95 1.92
N ASN A 106 14.75 -5.88 0.77
CA ASN A 106 14.64 -7.03 -0.14
C ASN A 106 16.01 -7.50 -0.65
N ARG A 107 16.92 -6.56 -0.95
CA ARG A 107 18.30 -6.89 -1.35
C ARG A 107 19.09 -7.55 -0.22
N LEU A 108 18.92 -7.08 1.02
CA LEU A 108 19.56 -7.68 2.19
C LEU A 108 19.08 -9.11 2.40
N GLN A 109 17.77 -9.35 2.33
CA GLN A 109 17.21 -10.71 2.45
C GLN A 109 17.73 -11.66 1.37
N ALA A 110 17.85 -11.21 0.13
CA ALA A 110 18.43 -12.01 -0.94
C ALA A 110 19.90 -12.37 -0.68
N LEU A 111 20.69 -11.41 -0.19
CA LEU A 111 22.10 -11.64 0.17
C LEU A 111 22.25 -12.57 1.38
N GLU A 112 21.38 -12.47 2.37
CA GLU A 112 21.38 -13.37 3.53
C GLU A 112 21.15 -14.83 3.12
N VAL A 113 20.21 -15.08 2.20
CA VAL A 113 19.97 -16.41 1.63
C VAL A 113 21.20 -16.91 0.87
N GLU A 114 21.80 -16.08 0.01
CA GLU A 114 23.00 -16.46 -0.75
C GLU A 114 24.19 -16.80 0.16
N VAL A 115 24.39 -16.04 1.25
CA VAL A 115 25.44 -16.32 2.24
C VAL A 115 25.21 -17.66 2.93
N ILE A 116 23.97 -17.98 3.28
CA ILE A 116 23.63 -19.29 3.89
C ILE A 116 23.94 -20.42 2.91
N ASP A 117 23.52 -20.29 1.65
CA ASP A 117 23.77 -21.30 0.61
C ASP A 117 25.26 -21.50 0.32
N LEU A 118 26.03 -20.41 0.23
CA LEU A 118 27.48 -20.47 0.01
C LEU A 118 28.20 -21.11 1.19
N ARG A 119 27.79 -20.80 2.42
CA ARG A 119 28.35 -21.45 3.63
C ARG A 119 28.05 -22.94 3.67
N ALA A 120 26.83 -23.33 3.29
CA ALA A 120 26.46 -24.75 3.20
C ALA A 120 27.32 -25.49 2.16
N LYS A 121 27.52 -24.91 0.98
CA LYS A 121 28.39 -25.48 -0.06
C LYS A 121 29.85 -25.60 0.38
N ASN A 122 30.38 -24.57 1.05
CA ASN A 122 31.75 -24.63 1.58
C ASN A 122 31.91 -25.76 2.60
N HIS A 123 30.96 -25.92 3.53
CA HIS A 123 31.02 -27.00 4.50
C HIS A 123 30.93 -28.39 3.85
N GLU A 124 30.16 -28.54 2.77
CA GLU A 124 30.10 -29.81 2.05
C GLU A 124 31.43 -30.12 1.35
N LEU A 125 32.02 -29.12 0.67
CA LEU A 125 33.33 -29.27 0.03
C LEU A 125 34.44 -29.58 1.05
N GLU A 126 34.42 -28.94 2.22
CA GLU A 126 35.36 -29.22 3.32
C GLU A 126 35.23 -30.67 3.82
N ARG A 127 34.02 -31.22 3.89
CA ARG A 127 33.77 -32.62 4.25
C ARG A 127 34.31 -33.57 3.18
N GLU A 128 34.07 -33.29 1.91
CA GLU A 128 34.60 -34.11 0.81
C GLU A 128 36.13 -34.13 0.79
N LEU A 129 36.77 -32.96 0.98
CA LEU A 129 38.22 -32.86 1.07
C LEU A 129 38.77 -33.61 2.29
N SER A 130 38.11 -33.54 3.43
CA SER A 130 38.49 -34.28 4.63
C SER A 130 38.44 -35.79 4.39
N ARG A 131 37.38 -36.28 3.75
CA ARG A 131 37.24 -37.69 3.37
C ARG A 131 38.34 -38.13 2.39
N LEU A 132 38.68 -37.31 1.39
CA LEU A 132 39.76 -37.61 0.45
C LEU A 132 41.13 -37.63 1.13
N LYS A 133 41.34 -36.75 2.12
CA LYS A 133 42.56 -36.75 2.93
C LYS A 133 42.71 -38.04 3.74
N GLU A 134 41.65 -38.49 4.41
CA GLU A 134 41.64 -39.77 5.13
C GLU A 134 41.97 -40.95 4.20
N LEU A 135 41.41 -40.96 2.99
CA LEU A 135 41.75 -41.98 1.98
C LEU A 135 43.22 -41.90 1.54
N SER A 136 43.76 -40.69 1.34
CA SER A 136 45.17 -40.47 1.02
C SER A 136 46.09 -40.99 2.13
N ASP A 137 45.74 -40.78 3.39
CA ASP A 137 46.52 -41.25 4.54
C ASP A 137 46.54 -42.79 4.57
N VAL A 138 45.41 -43.45 4.36
CA VAL A 138 45.33 -44.93 4.28
C VAL A 138 46.13 -45.49 3.10
N VAL A 139 46.07 -44.86 1.92
CA VAL A 139 46.85 -45.29 0.74
C VAL A 139 48.36 -45.10 0.97
N SER A 140 48.74 -44.03 1.69
CA SER A 140 50.12 -43.79 2.12
C SER A 140 50.60 -44.87 3.10
N GLU A 141 49.78 -45.22 4.10
CA GLU A 141 50.07 -46.27 5.08
C GLU A 141 50.19 -47.66 4.44
N LEU A 142 49.37 -47.96 3.44
CA LEU A 142 49.43 -49.19 2.66
C LEU A 142 50.62 -49.22 1.66
N GLY A 143 51.44 -48.16 1.63
CA GLY A 143 52.65 -48.10 0.80
C GLY A 143 52.38 -48.00 -0.70
N MET A 144 51.19 -47.55 -1.10
CA MET A 144 50.72 -47.57 -2.48
C MET A 144 50.90 -46.24 -3.24
N ILE A 145 51.59 -45.23 -2.69
CA ILE A 145 51.83 -43.96 -3.39
C ILE A 145 53.21 -43.98 -4.10
N PRO A 146 53.27 -43.85 -5.44
CA PRO A 146 54.51 -43.53 -6.14
C PRO A 146 54.84 -42.04 -5.91
N ARG A 147 56.10 -41.75 -5.57
CA ARG A 147 56.62 -40.39 -5.36
C ARG A 147 56.52 -39.51 -6.59
#